data_AF-A0A6B3G5J4-F1
#
_entry.id   AF-A0A6B3G5J4-F1
#
_cell.length_a   1.000
_cell.length_b   1.000
_cell.length_c   1.000
_cell.angle_alpha   90.00
_cell.angle_beta   90.00
_cell.angle_gamma   90.00
#
_symmetry.space_group_name_H-M   'P 1'
#
loop_
_entity.id
_entity.type
_entity.pdbx_description
1 polymer ?
#
loop_
_entity_poly.entity_id
_entity_poly.type
_entity_poly.pdbx_seq_one_letter_code
_entity_poly.pdbx_strand_id
1 'polypeptide(L)' 'ADCFWVNPFGAPFADIAPGDLILVNGDGQVVQGRFHVNQAAFAVHAAVHRARPDTVAVAHTHSTHGRA' A
#
# COMPACT_ATOMS: atom_id res chain seq x y z
N ALA A 1 5.93 -3.47 -15.79
CA ALA A 1 5.84 -2.42 -14.77
C ALA A 1 5.67 -3.10 -13.42
N ASP A 2 6.35 -2.62 -12.38
CA ASP A 2 6.27 -3.23 -11.06
C ASP A 2 4.87 -3.09 -10.45
N CYS A 3 4.50 -4.08 -9.64
CA CYS A 3 3.22 -4.12 -8.93
C CYS A 3 3.47 -4.42 -7.45
N PHE A 4 2.59 -3.88 -6.60
CA PHE A 4 2.74 -3.90 -5.15
C PHE A 4 1.47 -4.39 -4.48
N TRP A 5 1.61 -5.25 -3.47
CA TRP A 5 0.49 -5.67 -2.64
C TRP A 5 0.22 -4.63 -1.56
N VAL A 6 -1.05 -4.22 -1.42
CA VAL A 6 -1.48 -3.20 -0.48
C VAL A 6 -2.74 -3.69 0.24
N ASN A 7 -2.94 -3.22 1.47
CA ASN A 7 -4.20 -3.42 2.18
C ASN A 7 -5.35 -2.63 1.55
N PRO A 8 -6.59 -3.11 1.67
CA PRO A 8 -7.77 -2.40 1.17
C PRO A 8 -8.02 -1.11 1.96
N PHE A 9 -8.57 -0.10 1.27
CA PHE A 9 -8.96 1.16 1.90
C PHE A 9 -10.14 0.97 2.85
N GLY A 10 -10.05 1.56 4.04
CA GLY A 10 -11.14 1.59 5.03
C GLY A 10 -11.31 0.32 5.86
N ALA A 11 -10.52 -0.74 5.61
CA ALA A 11 -10.57 -1.95 6.41
C ALA A 11 -9.79 -1.78 7.73
N PRO A 12 -10.33 -2.25 8.87
CA PRO A 12 -9.56 -2.38 10.10
C PRO A 12 -8.38 -3.33 9.88
N PHE A 13 -7.17 -2.91 10.28
CA PHE A 13 -5.96 -3.69 9.99
C PHE A 13 -5.99 -5.09 10.63
N ALA A 14 -6.66 -5.23 11.78
CA ALA A 14 -6.81 -6.50 12.50
C ALA A 14 -7.65 -7.55 11.76
N ASP A 15 -8.49 -7.13 10.81
CA ASP A 15 -9.44 -8.00 10.11
C ASP A 15 -8.95 -8.40 8.70
N ILE A 16 -7.78 -7.91 8.27
CA ILE A 16 -7.26 -8.15 6.92
C ILE A 16 -6.73 -9.58 6.80
N ALA A 17 -7.24 -10.33 5.82
CA ALA A 17 -6.69 -11.61 5.40
C ALA A 17 -5.88 -11.48 4.09
N PRO A 18 -5.02 -12.46 3.75
CA PRO A 18 -4.28 -12.45 2.48
C PRO A 18 -5.16 -12.31 1.23
N GLY A 19 -6.39 -12.86 1.28
CA GLY A 19 -7.37 -12.75 0.18
C GLY A 19 -7.98 -11.36 0.00
N ASP A 20 -7.77 -10.44 0.95
CA ASP A 20 -8.27 -9.07 0.88
C ASP A 20 -7.24 -8.09 0.32
N LEU A 21 -5.99 -8.53 0.14
CA LEU A 21 -4.95 -7.73 -0.46
C LEU A 21 -5.28 -7.39 -1.92
N ILE A 22 -4.89 -6.20 -2.33
CA ILE A 22 -5.04 -5.70 -3.68
C ILE A 22 -3.66 -5.49 -4.31
N LEU A 23 -3.53 -5.89 -5.57
CA LEU A 23 -2.33 -5.66 -6.36
C LEU A 23 -2.53 -4.35 -7.11
N VAL A 24 -1.60 -3.42 -6.96
CA VAL A 24 -1.62 -2.12 -7.64
C VAL A 24 -0.36 -1.92 -8.46
N ASN A 25 -0.46 -1.23 -9.59
CA ASN A 25 0.71 -0.83 -10.37
C ASN A 25 1.37 0.43 -9.77
N GLY A 26 2.49 0.87 -10.34
CA GLY A 26 3.23 2.07 -9.90
C GLY A 26 2.45 3.40 -9.96
N ASP A 27 1.33 3.44 -10.69
CA ASP A 27 0.42 4.59 -10.78
C ASP A 27 -0.75 4.49 -9.78
N GLY A 28 -0.78 3.44 -8.95
CA GLY A 28 -1.82 3.17 -7.97
C GLY A 28 -3.08 2.57 -8.56
N GLN A 29 -3.10 2.14 -9.82
CA GLN A 29 -4.27 1.48 -10.40
C GLN A 29 -4.36 0.04 -9.91
N VAL A 30 -5.55 -0.39 -9.47
CA VAL A 30 -5.80 -1.77 -9.07
C VAL A 30 -5.75 -2.66 -10.31
N VAL A 31 -4.86 -3.65 -10.29
CA VAL A 31 -4.73 -4.66 -11.35
C VAL A 31 -5.29 -6.02 -10.93
N GLN A 32 -5.34 -6.30 -9.62
CA GLN A 32 -5.98 -7.50 -9.06
C GLN A 32 -6.59 -7.20 -7.69
N GLY A 33 -7.74 -7.80 -7.42
CA GLY A 33 -8.46 -7.69 -6.15
C GLY A 33 -9.81 -7.00 -6.31
N ARG A 34 -10.63 -7.07 -5.26
CA ARG A 34 -12.03 -6.60 -5.25
C ARG A 34 -12.25 -5.27 -4.51
N PHE A 35 -11.21 -4.74 -3.89
CA PHE A 35 -11.27 -3.56 -3.05
C PHE A 35 -10.55 -2.37 -3.68
N HIS A 36 -10.77 -1.20 -3.10
CA HIS A 36 -10.15 0.04 -3.55
C HIS A 36 -8.83 0.29 -2.80
N VAL A 37 -7.87 0.88 -3.50
CA VAL A 37 -6.67 1.44 -2.88
C VAL A 37 -6.92 2.88 -2.43
N ASN A 38 -6.29 3.29 -1.33
CA ASN A 38 -6.18 4.70 -0.98
C ASN A 38 -5.08 5.34 -1.83
N GLN A 39 -5.46 6.02 -2.92
CA GLN A 39 -4.51 6.64 -3.85
C GLN A 39 -3.57 7.64 -3.18
N ALA A 40 -4.11 8.47 -2.28
CA ALA A 40 -3.32 9.50 -1.60
C ALA A 40 -2.25 8.87 -0.69
N ALA A 41 -2.61 7.81 0.06
CA ALA A 41 -1.65 7.09 0.88
C ALA A 41 -0.62 6.33 0.04
N PHE A 42 -1.07 5.66 -1.03
CA PHE A 42 -0.19 4.88 -1.90
C PHE A 42 0.83 5.75 -2.65
N ALA A 43 0.51 7.01 -2.96
CA ALA A 43 1.44 7.94 -3.62
C ALA A 43 2.79 8.05 -2.88
N VAL A 44 2.79 8.01 -1.54
CA VAL A 44 4.02 8.02 -0.73
C VAL A 44 4.81 6.72 -0.91
N HIS A 45 4.13 5.57 -0.85
CA HIS A 45 4.76 4.26 -1.06
C HIS A 45 5.37 4.13 -2.47
N ALA A 46 4.62 4.57 -3.49
CA ALA A 46 5.08 4.58 -4.88
C ALA A 46 6.32 5.47 -5.06
N ALA A 47 6.37 6.63 -4.42
CA ALA A 47 7.54 7.49 -4.45
C ALA A 47 8.78 6.83 -3.83
N VAL A 48 8.62 6.13 -2.71
CA VAL A 48 9.72 5.38 -2.07
C VAL A 48 10.23 4.27 -2.99
N HIS A 49 9.35 3.44 -3.56
CA HIS A 49 9.76 2.37 -4.47
C HIS A 49 10.44 2.91 -5.74
N ARG A 50 9.97 4.03 -6.30
CA ARG A 50 10.65 4.68 -7.44
C ARG A 50 12.05 5.20 -7.08
N ALA A 51 12.22 5.75 -5.88
CA ALA A 51 13.50 6.29 -5.43
C ALA A 51 14.48 5.21 -4.92
N ARG A 52 13.96 4.05 -4.49
CA ARG A 52 14.70 2.95 -3.89
C ARG A 52 14.32 1.63 -4.56
N PRO A 53 14.88 1.31 -5.73
CA PRO A 53 14.60 0.06 -6.44
C PRO A 53 14.99 -1.21 -5.67
N ASP A 54 15.85 -1.08 -4.65
CA ASP A 54 16.25 -2.15 -3.74
C ASP A 54 15.20 -2.45 -2.64
N THR A 55 14.24 -1.55 -2.42
CA THR A 55 13.20 -1.70 -1.39
C THR A 55 12.09 -2.62 -1.85
N VAL A 56 11.91 -3.73 -1.13
CA VAL A 56 10.86 -4.73 -1.42
C VAL A 56 9.55 -4.51 -0.67
N ALA A 57 9.52 -3.64 0.34
CA ALA A 57 8.31 -3.32 1.11
C ALA A 57 8.41 -1.95 1.80
N VAL A 58 7.26 -1.31 2.01
CA VAL A 58 7.12 -0.03 2.75
C VAL A 58 5.98 -0.15 3.75
N ALA A 59 6.23 0.22 5.00
CA ALA A 59 5.22 0.29 6.06
C ALA A 59 5.06 1.73 6.53
N HIS A 60 3.81 2.17 6.66
CA HIS A 60 3.44 3.47 7.18
C HIS A 60 2.57 3.30 8.42
N THR A 61 2.88 4.02 9.50
CA THR A 61 2.13 3.92 10.76
C THR A 61 1.94 5.29 11.39
N HIS A 62 0.84 5.47 12.11
CA HIS A 62 0.61 6.61 13.01
C HIS A 62 0.75 6.15 14.46
N SER A 63 1.96 5.75 14.85
CA SER A 63 2.22 5.25 16.21
C SER A 63 2.26 6.36 17.25
N THR A 64 1.99 6.02 18.51
CA THR A 64 1.95 6.95 19.66
C THR A 64 3.22 7.77 19.83
N HIS A 65 4.39 7.17 19.54
CA HIS A 65 5.69 7.82 19.68
C HIS A 65 6.33 8.22 18.34
N GLY A 66 5.70 7.86 17.21
CA GLY A 66 6.18 8.19 15.87
C GLY A 66 5.53 9.44 15.28
N ARG A 67 4.43 9.90 15.87
CA ARG A 67 3.75 11.14 15.48
C ARG A 67 4.25 12.29 16.36
N ALA A 68 4.76 13.35 15.72
CA ALA A 68 5.10 14.62 16.38
C ALA A 68 3.83 15.45 16.68
#